data_AF-A0A1V4ZGW6-F1
#
_entry.id   AF-A0A1V4ZGW6-F1
#
_cell.length_a   1.000
_cell.length_b   1.000
_cell.length_c   1.000
_cell.angle_alpha   90.00
_cell.angle_beta   90.00
_cell.angle_gamma   90.00
#
_symmetry.space_group_name_H-M   'P 1'
#
loop_
_entity.id
_entity.type
_entity.pdbx_description
1 polymer ?
#
loop_
_entity_poly.entity_id
_entity_poly.type
_entity_poly.pdbx_seq_one_letter_code
_entity_poly.pdbx_strand_id
1 'polypeptide(L)' 'MRCFNCAWEGPEEELVEKPGSLIFYDFVAQQTLGMEVTRSNQHCPKCDSILKSHRLVGGMVLDQGI' A
#
# COMPACT_ATOMS: atom_id res chain seq x y z
N MET A 1 -2.31 18.13 -0.88
CA MET A 1 -2.63 17.08 -1.86
C MET A 1 -3.81 17.51 -2.72
N ARG A 2 -3.80 17.14 -4.01
CA ARG A 2 -4.91 17.42 -4.95
C ARG A 2 -5.41 16.12 -5.57
N CYS A 3 -6.72 15.91 -5.55
CA CYS A 3 -7.37 14.82 -6.25
C CYS A 3 -7.72 15.24 -7.67
N PHE A 4 -7.16 14.55 -8.66
CA PHE A 4 -7.43 14.83 -10.08
C PHE A 4 -8.83 14.40 -10.54
N ASN A 5 -9.48 13.48 -9.81
CA ASN A 5 -10.79 12.96 -10.19
C ASN A 5 -11.96 13.87 -9.77
N CYS A 6 -11.85 14.55 -8.62
CA CYS A 6 -12.93 15.42 -8.10
C CYS A 6 -12.47 16.85 -7.74
N ALA A 7 -11.23 17.20 -8.08
CA ALA A 7 -10.61 18.50 -7.80
C ALA A 7 -10.51 18.88 -6.30
N TRP A 8 -10.77 17.96 -5.38
CA TRP A 8 -10.55 18.21 -3.95
C TRP A 8 -9.08 18.55 -3.68
N GLU A 9 -8.86 19.57 -2.86
CA GLU A 9 -7.55 20.03 -2.40
C GLU A 9 -7.58 20.13 -0.87
N GLY A 10 -6.59 19.53 -0.22
CA GLY A 10 -6.50 19.51 1.23
C GLY A 10 -5.16 18.93 1.72
N PRO A 11 -4.92 18.95 3.03
CA PRO A 11 -3.70 18.45 3.63
C PRO A 11 -3.67 16.90 3.61
N GLU A 12 -2.51 16.30 3.87
CA GLU A 12 -2.34 14.84 3.72
C GLU A 12 -3.01 14.05 4.85
N GLU A 13 -3.14 14.66 6.02
CA GLU A 13 -3.76 14.10 7.22
C GLU A 13 -5.27 13.89 7.05
N GLU A 14 -5.90 14.55 6.07
CA GLU A 14 -7.31 14.36 5.72
C GLU A 14 -7.57 13.17 4.79
N LEU A 15 -6.51 12.51 4.30
CA LEU A 15 -6.65 11.35 3.44
C LEU A 15 -7.15 10.13 4.24
N VAL A 16 -7.96 9.31 3.59
CA VAL A 16 -8.52 8.10 4.20
C VAL A 16 -7.58 6.92 3.91
N GLU A 17 -6.98 6.35 4.95
CA GLU A 17 -6.15 5.16 4.81
C GLU A 17 -7.02 3.89 4.71
N LYS A 18 -6.74 3.04 3.71
CA LYS A 18 -7.41 1.76 3.47
C LYS A 18 -6.40 0.67 3.10
N PRO A 19 -6.70 -0.61 3.37
CA PRO A 19 -5.88 -1.71 2.87
C PRO A 19 -5.77 -1.69 1.34
N GLY A 20 -4.55 -1.81 0.82
CA GLY A 20 -4.28 -1.94 -0.61
C GLY A 20 -4.24 -3.39 -1.05
N SER A 21 -4.70 -3.67 -2.27
CA SER A 21 -4.55 -5.00 -2.86
C SER A 21 -3.08 -5.30 -3.16
N LEU A 22 -2.64 -6.51 -2.83
CA LEU A 22 -1.34 -7.02 -3.26
C LEU A 22 -1.29 -7.07 -4.79
N ILE A 23 -0.16 -6.66 -5.37
CA ILE A 23 0.08 -6.80 -6.81
C ILE A 23 0.91 -8.04 -7.07
N PHE A 24 1.03 -8.43 -8.34
CA PHE A 24 1.76 -9.64 -8.76
C PHE A 24 3.12 -9.82 -8.06
N TYR A 25 3.96 -8.78 -8.01
CA TYR A 25 5.28 -8.86 -7.37
C TYR A 25 5.24 -9.05 -5.85
N ASP A 26 4.18 -8.60 -5.18
CA ASP A 26 4.01 -8.83 -3.74
C ASP A 26 3.67 -10.30 -3.47
N PHE A 27 2.82 -10.88 -4.30
CA PHE A 27 2.54 -12.31 -4.24
C PHE A 27 3.79 -13.15 -4.49
N VAL A 28 4.60 -12.78 -5.50
CA VAL A 28 5.88 -13.46 -5.76
C VAL A 28 6.80 -13.38 -4.55
N ALA A 29 6.93 -12.21 -3.91
CA ALA A 29 7.76 -12.03 -2.72
C ALA A 29 7.25 -12.86 -1.52
N GLN A 30 5.94 -12.89 -1.29
CA GLN A 30 5.35 -13.72 -0.23
C GLN A 30 5.56 -15.21 -0.46
N GLN A 31 5.27 -15.70 -1.67
CA GLN A 31 5.30 -17.12 -1.98
C GLN A 31 6.72 -17.67 -2.14
N THR A 32 7.64 -16.88 -2.69
CA THR A 32 8.98 -17.37 -3.07
C THR A 32 10.03 -17.05 -2.01
N LEU A 33 9.90 -15.90 -1.35
CA LEU A 33 10.91 -15.38 -0.44
C LEU A 33 10.44 -15.42 1.03
N GLY A 34 9.23 -15.91 1.30
CA GLY A 34 8.66 -15.95 2.65
C GLY A 34 8.50 -14.55 3.27
N MET A 35 8.47 -13.51 2.45
CA MET A 35 8.40 -12.12 2.92
C MET A 35 6.96 -11.76 3.26
N GLU A 36 6.72 -11.17 4.41
CA GLU A 36 5.41 -10.54 4.67
C GLU A 36 5.32 -9.23 3.87
N VAL A 37 4.27 -9.07 3.09
CA VAL A 37 4.03 -7.84 2.32
C VAL A 37 2.66 -7.30 2.67
N THR A 38 2.60 -6.05 3.10
CA THR A 38 1.35 -5.32 3.35
C THR A 38 1.33 -4.05 2.50
N ARG A 39 0.14 -3.66 2.05
CA ARG A 39 -0.07 -2.39 1.34
C ARG A 39 -1.15 -1.58 2.02
N SER A 40 -0.93 -0.28 2.11
CA SER A 40 -1.97 0.68 2.45
C SER A 40 -2.08 1.73 1.35
N ASN A 41 -3.30 2.19 1.09
CA ASN A 41 -3.60 3.22 0.13
C ASN A 41 -4.19 4.41 0.88
N GLN A 42 -3.81 5.61 0.47
CA GLN A 42 -4.45 6.84 0.91
C GLN A 42 -5.43 7.29 -0.17
N HIS A 43 -6.69 7.40 0.22
CA HIS A 43 -7.81 7.72 -0.65
C HIS A 43 -8.25 9.17 -0.48
N CYS A 44 -8.77 9.75 -1.56
CA CYS A 44 -9.46 11.03 -1.50
C CYS A 44 -10.72 10.91 -0.61
N PRO A 45 -10.92 11.80 0.37
CA PRO A 45 -12.07 11.73 1.27
C PRO A 45 -13.42 12.02 0.58
N LYS A 46 -13.42 12.54 -0.66
CA LYS A 46 -14.63 12.93 -1.38
C LYS A 46 -15.09 11.91 -2.43
N CYS A 47 -14.16 11.34 -3.19
CA CYS A 47 -14.48 10.46 -4.32
C CYS A 47 -13.82 9.08 -4.23
N ASP A 48 -13.12 8.81 -3.13
CA ASP A 48 -12.47 7.53 -2.87
C ASP A 48 -11.39 7.11 -3.88
N SER A 49 -10.94 8.02 -4.75
CA SER A 49 -9.83 7.75 -5.65
C SER A 49 -8.53 7.52 -4.86
N ILE A 50 -7.75 6.52 -5.23
CA ILE A 50 -6.41 6.30 -4.66
C ILE A 50 -5.50 7.46 -5.06
N LEU A 51 -4.91 8.13 -4.08
CA LEU A 51 -3.98 9.25 -4.29
C LEU A 51 -2.54 8.88 -3.96
N LYS A 52 -2.31 8.01 -2.98
CA LYS A 52 -0.99 7.41 -2.68
C LYS A 52 -1.13 5.94 -2.31
N SER A 53 -0.06 5.18 -2.52
CA SER A 53 0.04 3.78 -2.12
C SER A 53 1.38 3.56 -1.42
N HIS A 54 1.31 3.02 -0.21
CA HIS A 54 2.45 2.60 0.58
C HIS A 54 2.56 1.08 0.56
N ARG A 55 3.78 0.60 0.40
CA ARG A 55 4.12 -0.82 0.41
C ARG A 55 5.12 -1.04 1.53
N LEU A 56 4.74 -1.88 2.48
CA LEU A 56 5.60 -2.33 3.57
C LEU A 56 6.00 -3.77 3.29
N VAL A 57 7.29 -4.04 3.36
CA VAL A 57 7.87 -5.37 3.15
C VAL A 57 8.59 -5.74 4.44
N GLY A 58 8.01 -6.69 5.19
CA GLY A 58 8.62 -7.28 6.37
C GLY A 58 9.87 -8.09 5.99
N GLY A 59 10.87 -8.07 6.87
CA GLY A 59 12.15 -8.76 6.64
C GLY A 59 11.99 -10.27 6.46
N MET A 60 12.93 -10.88 5.74
CA MET A 60 12.99 -12.34 5.57
C MET A 60 13.38 -13.00 6.89
N VAL A 61 12.60 -14.00 7.33
CA VAL A 61 13.10 -15.00 8.28
C VAL A 61 13.96 -15.97 7.46
N LEU A 62 15.26 -15.73 7.42
CA LEU A 62 16.21 -16.74 6.97
C LEU A 62 16.30 -17.77 8.09
N ASP A 63 15.53 -18.85 8.00
CA ASP A 63 15.93 -20.09 8.67
C ASP A 63 17.27 -20.49 8.05
N GLN A 64 18.38 -20.16 8.72
CA GLN A 64 19.66 -20.80 8.46
C GLN A 64 19.54 -22.24 8.95
N GLY A 65 18.95 -23.08 8.08
CA GLY A 65 18.88 -24.52 8.25
C GLY A 65 20.07 -25.21 7.61
N ILE A 66 20.95 -25.72 8.48
CA ILE A 66 22.05 -26.71 8.32
C ILE A 66 23.40 -26.15 7.87
#